data_AF-A0A644YJU6-F1
#
_entry.id   AF-A0A644YJU6-F1
#
_cell.length_a   1.000
_cell.length_b   1.000
_cell.length_c   1.000
_cell.angle_alpha   90.00
_cell.angle_beta   90.00
_cell.angle_gamma   90.00
#
_symmetry.space_group_name_H-M   'P 1'
#
loop_
_entity.id
_entity.type
_entity.pdbx_description
1 polymer ?
#
loop_
_entity_poly.entity_id
_entity_poly.type
_entity_poly.pdbx_seq_one_letter_code
_entity_poly.pdbx_strand_id
1 'polypeptide(L)'
;MLPASGSAKVGGVSLFSVDQPNVVIETIKAAEDGNGLIVRLYESQCCHRQVTLKAGYPIHQSWRTNLLEEAQEELTVQGNEVHFSVRPYQIVTIRVM
;
A
#
# COMPACT_ATOMS: atom_id res chain seq x y z
N MET A 1 35.25 27.91 -20.58
CA MET A 1 34.20 26.89 -20.74
C MET A 1 34.06 26.17 -19.41
N LEU A 2 33.03 26.49 -18.62
CA LEU A 2 32.79 25.86 -17.31
C LEU A 2 32.10 24.50 -17.54
N PRO A 3 32.43 23.43 -16.80
CA PRO A 3 31.73 22.16 -16.94
C PRO A 3 30.32 22.30 -16.36
N ALA A 4 29.33 21.82 -17.10
CA ALA A 4 27.97 21.70 -16.59
C ALA A 4 27.95 20.65 -15.48
N SER A 5 27.58 21.05 -14.27
CA SER A 5 27.32 20.14 -13.15
C SER A 5 26.07 19.31 -13.47
N GLY A 6 26.27 18.07 -13.91
CA GLY A 6 25.18 17.11 -14.09
C GLY A 6 24.55 16.78 -12.74
N SER A 7 23.31 17.21 -12.52
CA SER A 7 22.52 16.81 -11.36
C SER A 7 22.06 15.36 -11.60
N ALA A 8 22.62 14.41 -10.87
CA ALA A 8 22.15 13.04 -10.87
C ALA A 8 20.74 13.01 -10.28
N LYS A 9 19.75 12.61 -11.09
CA LYS A 9 18.38 12.38 -10.62
C LYS A 9 18.40 11.18 -9.69
N VAL A 10 18.38 11.41 -8.38
CA VAL A 10 18.17 10.33 -7.41
C VAL A 10 16.77 9.78 -7.65
N GLY A 11 16.69 8.62 -8.29
CA GLY A 11 15.43 7.90 -8.46
C GLY A 11 14.98 7.38 -7.11
N GLY A 12 14.04 8.08 -6.47
CA GLY A 12 13.40 7.60 -5.24
C GLY A 12 12.47 6.43 -5.57
N VAL A 13 12.50 5.39 -4.72
CA VAL A 13 11.50 4.32 -4.75
C VAL A 13 10.41 4.69 -3.75
N SER A 14 9.15 4.69 -4.19
CA SER A 14 8.01 4.88 -3.28
C SER A 14 7.91 3.72 -2.31
N LEU A 15 7.67 3.99 -1.02
CA LEU A 15 7.44 2.92 -0.04
C LEU A 15 6.19 2.11 -0.40
N PHE A 16 5.10 2.82 -0.73
CA PHE A 16 3.88 2.26 -1.30
C PHE A 16 3.29 3.15 -2.38
N SER A 17 2.55 2.56 -3.30
CA SER A 17 1.70 3.24 -4.29
C SER A 17 0.43 2.41 -4.55
N VAL A 18 -0.63 3.08 -4.98
CA VAL A 18 -1.89 2.44 -5.37
C VAL A 18 -2.25 2.85 -6.80
N ASP A 19 -2.83 1.93 -7.56
CA ASP A 19 -3.17 2.12 -8.99
C ASP A 19 -4.49 2.87 -9.23
N GLN A 20 -5.35 2.95 -8.21
CA GLN A 20 -6.65 3.61 -8.30
C GLN A 20 -6.62 5.04 -7.73
N PRO A 21 -6.95 6.08 -8.52
CA PRO A 21 -6.89 7.47 -8.06
C PRO A 21 -7.96 7.81 -7.02
N ASN A 22 -9.03 7.02 -6.92
CA ASN A 22 -10.09 7.18 -5.92
C ASN A 22 -9.79 6.46 -4.60
N VAL A 23 -8.67 5.74 -4.51
CA VAL A 23 -8.20 5.09 -3.28
C VAL A 23 -7.02 5.86 -2.73
N VAL A 24 -7.11 6.29 -1.48
CA VAL A 24 -6.10 7.11 -0.83
C VAL A 24 -5.42 6.29 0.26
N ILE A 25 -4.08 6.27 0.26
CA ILE A 25 -3.30 5.74 1.40
C ILE A 25 -3.34 6.80 2.50
N GLU A 26 -4.02 6.50 3.60
CA GLU A 26 -4.21 7.39 4.74
C GLU A 26 -3.02 7.31 5.71
N THR A 27 -2.57 6.10 6.02
CA THR A 27 -1.54 5.87 7.04
C THR A 27 -0.69 4.66 6.70
N ILE A 28 0.60 4.78 6.99
CA ILE A 28 1.56 3.68 7.01
C ILE A 28 2.23 3.71 8.38
N LYS A 29 2.19 2.60 9.11
CA LYS A 29 2.83 2.47 10.43
C LYS A 29 3.33 1.05 10.67
N ALA A 30 4.20 0.85 11.66
CA ALA A 30 4.49 -0.49 12.15
C ALA A 30 3.23 -1.13 12.75
N ALA A 31 3.09 -2.45 12.58
CA ALA A 31 2.11 -3.23 13.33
C ALA A 31 2.39 -3.13 14.83
N GLU A 32 1.34 -3.14 15.66
CA GLU A 32 1.47 -2.99 17.12
C GLU A 32 2.28 -4.12 17.77
N ASP A 33 2.20 -5.33 17.20
CA ASP A 33 3.00 -6.48 17.60
C ASP A 33 4.44 -6.47 17.02
N GLY A 34 4.79 -5.45 16.23
CA GLY A 34 6.10 -5.26 15.63
C GLY A 34 6.35 -6.08 14.36
N ASN A 35 5.40 -6.89 13.89
CA ASN A 35 5.61 -7.74 12.72
C ASN A 35 4.92 -7.18 11.46
N GLY A 36 5.71 -6.54 10.60
CA GLY A 36 5.25 -5.96 9.34
C GLY A 36 4.72 -4.53 9.48
N LEU A 37 4.16 -4.02 8.37
CA LEU A 37 3.59 -2.68 8.28
C LEU A 37 2.08 -2.75 8.09
N ILE A 38 1.37 -1.80 8.72
CA ILE A 38 -0.03 -1.53 8.51
C ILE A 38 -0.16 -0.40 7.50
N VAL A 39 -0.87 -0.68 6.40
CA VAL A 39 -1.27 0.30 5.39
C VAL A 39 -2.78 0.46 5.46
N ARG A 40 -3.24 1.65 5.84
CA ARG A 40 -4.65 2.00 5.85
C ARG A 40 -4.99 2.82 4.63
N LEU A 41 -6.04 2.42 3.93
CA LEU A 41 -6.56 3.08 2.74
C LEU A 41 -8.04 3.37 2.88
N TYR A 42 -8.55 4.35 2.14
CA TYR A 42 -9.99 4.56 1.98
C TYR A 42 -10.37 4.88 0.54
N GLU A 43 -11.59 4.51 0.17
CA GLU A 43 -12.21 4.88 -1.11
C GLU A 43 -12.97 6.21 -0.97
N SER A 44 -12.77 7.13 -1.92
CA SER A 44 -13.20 8.53 -1.78
C SER A 44 -14.35 8.96 -2.71
N GLN A 45 -14.76 8.12 -3.66
CA GLN A 45 -15.65 8.50 -4.77
C GLN A 45 -16.84 7.56 -4.97
N CYS A 46 -17.30 6.87 -3.92
CA CYS A 46 -18.49 6.00 -3.93
C CYS A 46 -18.42 4.87 -4.98
N CYS A 47 -17.24 4.32 -5.21
CA CYS A 47 -17.01 3.34 -6.27
C CYS A 47 -16.61 1.96 -5.73
N HIS A 48 -17.03 0.91 -6.45
CA HIS A 48 -16.47 -0.43 -6.29
C HIS A 48 -15.37 -0.66 -7.33
N ARG A 49 -14.16 -1.03 -6.90
CA ARG A 49 -12.99 -1.24 -7.77
C ARG A 49 -12.10 -2.38 -7.27
N GLN A 50 -11.40 -3.00 -8.21
CA GLN A 50 -10.19 -3.78 -7.91
C GLN A 50 -9.03 -2.81 -7.76
N VAL A 51 -8.16 -3.09 -6.79
CA VAL A 51 -7.08 -2.22 -6.36
C VAL A 51 -5.81 -3.06 -6.26
N THR A 52 -4.71 -2.47 -6.72
CA THR A 52 -3.37 -3.00 -6.54
C THR A 52 -2.57 -2.06 -5.64
N LEU A 53 -2.23 -2.53 -4.45
CA LEU A 53 -1.24 -1.88 -3.60
C LEU A 53 0.14 -2.44 -3.95
N LYS A 54 1.05 -1.56 -4.36
CA LYS A 54 2.42 -1.91 -4.72
C LYS A 54 3.39 -1.37 -3.67
N ALA A 55 4.26 -2.23 -3.16
CA ALA A 55 5.35 -1.85 -2.27
C ALA A 55 6.65 -1.59 -3.05
N GLY A 56 7.53 -0.76 -2.49
CA GLY A 56 8.88 -0.55 -3.00
C GLY A 56 9.84 -1.74 -2.79
N TYR A 57 9.35 -2.83 -2.20
CA TYR A 57 10.11 -4.00 -1.77
C TYR A 57 9.26 -5.28 -1.91
N PRO A 58 9.87 -6.48 -2.01
CA PRO A 58 9.12 -7.74 -2.10
C PRO A 58 8.23 -7.97 -0.88
N ILE A 59 7.04 -8.52 -1.09
CA ILE A 59 6.09 -8.86 -0.03
C ILE A 59 6.07 -10.39 0.09
N HIS A 60 6.23 -10.88 1.31
CA HIS A 60 6.13 -12.31 1.63
C HIS A 60 4.69 -12.72 1.89
N GLN A 61 3.94 -11.90 2.64
CA GLN A 61 2.57 -12.21 3.01
C GLN A 61 1.77 -10.94 3.28
N SER A 62 0.46 -10.99 3.04
CA SER A 62 -0.43 -9.87 3.27
C SER A 62 -1.77 -10.32 3.83
N TRP A 63 -2.33 -9.55 4.76
CA TRP A 63 -3.63 -9.81 5.37
C TRP A 63 -4.49 -8.56 5.36
N ARG A 64 -5.77 -8.72 5.04
CA ARG A 64 -6.79 -7.75 5.41
C ARG A 64 -7.05 -7.91 6.90
N THR A 65 -7.09 -6.79 7.60
CA THR A 65 -7.34 -6.74 9.04
C THR A 65 -8.54 -5.85 9.35
N ASN A 66 -9.06 -5.97 10.57
CA ASN A 66 -9.92 -4.94 11.12
C ASN A 66 -9.11 -3.72 11.60
N LEU A 67 -9.77 -2.74 12.22
CA LEU A 67 -9.12 -1.53 12.72
C LEU A 67 -8.15 -1.77 13.88
N LEU A 68 -8.27 -2.91 14.58
CA LEU A 68 -7.42 -3.37 15.67
C LEU A 68 -6.29 -4.29 15.18
N GLU A 69 -6.05 -4.36 13.87
CA GLU A 69 -4.95 -5.15 13.26
C GLU A 69 -5.12 -6.67 13.37
N GLU A 70 -6.29 -7.13 13.78
CA GLU A 70 -6.63 -8.54 13.83
C GLU A 70 -6.87 -9.05 12.40
N ALA A 71 -6.12 -10.07 12.00
CA ALA A 71 -6.19 -10.67 10.68
C ALA A 71 -7.57 -11.32 10.42
N GLN A 72 -8.14 -11.05 9.23
CA GLN A 72 -9.46 -11.57 8.84
C GLN A 72 -9.40 -12.42 7.57
N GLU A 73 -8.62 -11.99 6.59
CA GLU A 73 -8.55 -12.62 5.26
C GLU A 73 -7.13 -12.48 4.73
N GLU A 74 -6.53 -13.58 4.30
CA GLU A 74 -5.24 -13.55 3.61
C GLU A 74 -5.44 -13.00 2.19
N LEU A 75 -4.60 -12.04 1.80
CA LEU A 75 -4.65 -11.43 0.48
C LEU A 75 -3.61 -12.05 -0.43
N THR A 76 -3.96 -12.22 -1.71
CA THR A 76 -3.02 -12.73 -2.71
C THR A 76 -1.90 -11.72 -2.95
N VAL A 77 -0.66 -12.21 -2.87
CA VAL A 77 0.57 -11.45 -3.14
C VAL A 77 1.20 -11.93 -4.44
N GLN A 78 1.61 -11.00 -5.30
CA GLN A 78 2.37 -11.28 -6.52
C GLN A 78 3.64 -10.40 -6.54
N GLY A 79 4.76 -10.96 -6.06
CA GLY A 79 6.03 -10.23 -5.95
C GLY A 79 5.96 -9.11 -4.91
N ASN A 80 5.74 -7.87 -5.34
CA ASN A 80 5.58 -6.70 -4.47
C ASN A 80 4.19 -6.07 -4.55
N GLU A 81 3.21 -6.80 -5.07
CA GLU A 81 1.85 -6.32 -5.28
C GLU A 81 0.84 -7.14 -4.46
N VAL A 82 -0.12 -6.43 -3.86
CA VAL A 82 -1.27 -7.01 -3.15
C VAL A 82 -2.54 -6.58 -3.88
N HIS A 83 -3.37 -7.56 -4.24
CA HIS A 83 -4.63 -7.29 -4.94
C HIS A 83 -5.83 -7.47 -4.02
N PHE A 84 -6.76 -6.52 -4.05
CA PHE A 84 -8.00 -6.57 -3.26
C PHE A 84 -9.10 -5.73 -3.90
N SER A 85 -10.34 -6.00 -3.52
CA SER A 85 -11.49 -5.16 -3.88
C SER A 85 -11.83 -4.17 -2.77
N VAL A 86 -12.31 -2.99 -3.16
CA VAL A 86 -12.82 -1.97 -2.24
C VAL A 86 -14.27 -1.64 -2.59
N ARG A 87 -15.11 -1.41 -1.58
CA ARG A 87 -16.51 -0.99 -1.71
C ARG A 87 -16.62 0.55 -1.58
N PRO A 88 -17.73 1.15 -2.02
CA PRO A 88 -17.99 2.59 -1.84
C PRO A 88 -17.70 3.05 -0.41
N TYR A 89 -16.85 4.07 -0.26
CA TYR A 89 -16.43 4.67 1.02
C TYR A 89 -15.81 3.71 2.04
N GLN A 90 -15.35 2.55 1.61
CA GLN A 90 -14.77 1.57 2.52
C GLN A 90 -13.38 2.00 2.99
N ILE A 91 -13.16 1.88 4.30
CA ILE A 91 -11.81 1.86 4.90
C ILE A 91 -11.28 0.42 4.82
N VAL A 92 -10.06 0.28 4.32
CA VAL A 92 -9.35 -0.99 4.19
C VAL A 92 -8.07 -0.89 5.00
N THR A 93 -7.85 -1.83 5.93
CA THR A 93 -6.58 -1.96 6.65
C THR A 93 -5.90 -3.23 6.17
N ILE A 94 -4.66 -3.10 5.69
CA ILE A 94 -3.85 -4.20 5.19
C ILE A 94 -2.56 -4.27 6.00
N ARG A 95 -2.23 -5.45 6.48
CA ARG A 95 -0.92 -5.77 7.04
C ARG A 95 -0.07 -6.42 5.96
N VAL A 96 1.14 -5.91 5.76
CA VAL A 96 2.12 -6.46 4.80
C VAL A 96 3.41 -6.86 5.53
N MET A 97 3.96 -8.01 5.16
CA MET A 97 5.17 -8.62 5.71
C MET A 97 6.09 -9.06 4.58
#